data_AF-A0A0F2Q1Y6-F1
#
_entry.id   AF-A0A0F2Q1Y6-F1
#
_cell.length_a   1.000
_cell.length_b   1.000
_cell.length_c   1.000
_cell.angle_alpha   90.00
_cell.angle_beta   90.00
_cell.angle_gamma   90.00
#
_symmetry.space_group_name_H-M   'P 1'
#
loop_
_entity.id
_entity.type
_entity.pdbx_description
1 polymer ?
#
loop_
_entity_poly.entity_id
_entity_poly.type
_entity_poly.pdbx_seq_one_letter_code
_entity_poly.pdbx_strand_id
1 'polypeptide(L)'
;MEKNQTLKNFAANFYQQILQAKENDAYNMEFEDFFTIIMLEYLEEVGEVEDPIICPFRGYGLQMNGYSVSGEYENVDIYVSLFSDSEEPKSISKTDVDACLKRAIQLYRKAINDLYTSFEKDNDTYGFASALNKNRSSIQNVRIVALTNGLVKPISFKNISIEGAEVSFSIWDIDRLHRCVNSGKMRETVEIDFVEKFNTTIECN
;
A
#
# COMPACT_ATOMS: atom_id res chain seq x y z
N MET A 1 -8.64 29.99 0.87
CA MET A 1 -8.63 29.76 -0.59
C MET A 1 -7.32 29.13 -1.05
N GLU A 2 -6.17 29.67 -0.63
CA GLU A 2 -4.84 29.19 -1.04
C GLU A 2 -4.56 27.70 -0.74
N LYS A 3 -4.83 27.21 0.49
CA LYS A 3 -4.65 25.80 0.87
C LYS A 3 -5.45 24.79 0.02
N ASN A 4 -6.67 25.16 -0.40
CA ASN A 4 -7.50 24.27 -1.23
C ASN A 4 -6.97 24.21 -2.66
N GLN A 5 -6.38 25.30 -3.16
CA GLN A 5 -5.76 25.33 -4.48
C GLN A 5 -4.47 24.52 -4.52
N THR A 6 -3.64 24.58 -3.46
CA THR A 6 -2.39 23.82 -3.40
C THR A 6 -2.66 22.31 -3.36
N LEU A 7 -3.63 21.86 -2.55
CA LEU A 7 -4.02 20.45 -2.51
C LEU A 7 -4.58 19.96 -3.86
N LYS A 8 -5.41 20.75 -4.52
CA LYS A 8 -5.95 20.39 -5.86
C LYS A 8 -4.84 20.23 -6.88
N ASN A 9 -3.89 21.17 -6.93
CA ASN A 9 -2.75 21.10 -7.85
C ASN A 9 -1.87 19.88 -7.54
N PHE A 10 -1.61 19.61 -6.26
CA PHE A 10 -0.85 18.42 -5.84
C PHE A 10 -1.54 17.13 -6.26
N ALA A 11 -2.85 17.00 -6.00
CA ALA A 11 -3.63 15.82 -6.37
C ALA A 11 -3.68 15.61 -7.90
N ALA A 12 -3.85 16.69 -8.68
CA ALA A 12 -3.82 16.62 -10.13
C ALA A 12 -2.45 16.16 -10.63
N ASN A 13 -1.35 16.75 -10.14
CA ASN A 13 0.02 16.34 -10.50
C ASN A 13 0.30 14.88 -10.14
N PHE A 14 -0.09 14.47 -8.93
CA PHE A 14 0.02 13.08 -8.48
C PHE A 14 -0.76 12.15 -9.42
N TYR A 15 -2.00 12.50 -9.77
CA TYR A 15 -2.81 11.73 -10.71
C TYR A 15 -2.19 11.64 -12.11
N GLN A 16 -1.60 12.72 -12.61
CA GLN A 16 -0.89 12.72 -13.90
C GLN A 16 0.32 11.78 -13.91
N GLN A 17 1.06 11.67 -12.79
CA GLN A 17 2.14 10.69 -12.68
C GLN A 17 1.62 9.25 -12.80
N ILE A 18 0.47 8.94 -12.18
CA ILE A 18 -0.15 7.61 -12.29
C ILE A 18 -0.56 7.31 -13.74
N LEU A 19 -1.14 8.29 -14.44
CA LEU A 19 -1.48 8.15 -15.85
C LEU A 19 -0.25 7.87 -16.72
N GLN A 20 0.81 8.65 -16.54
CA GLN A 20 2.07 8.47 -17.29
C GLN A 20 2.71 7.11 -17.00
N ALA A 21 2.70 6.66 -15.75
CA ALA A 21 3.18 5.34 -15.37
C ALA A 21 2.38 4.24 -16.08
N LYS A 22 1.05 4.37 -16.09
CA LYS A 22 0.14 3.43 -16.76
C LYS A 22 0.30 3.42 -18.28
N GLU A 23 0.55 4.56 -18.91
CA GLU A 23 0.79 4.63 -20.36
C GLU A 23 2.06 3.87 -20.77
N ASN A 24 3.04 3.79 -19.87
CA ASN A 24 4.28 3.05 -20.05
C ASN A 24 4.21 1.60 -19.51
N ASP A 25 3.01 1.09 -19.22
CA ASP A 25 2.80 -0.24 -18.66
C ASP A 25 3.29 -1.35 -19.62
N ALA A 26 4.37 -2.03 -19.22
CA ALA A 26 4.90 -3.20 -19.92
C ALA A 26 4.39 -4.53 -19.34
N TYR A 27 3.72 -4.51 -18.17
CA TYR A 27 3.38 -5.69 -17.37
C TYR A 27 1.87 -5.93 -17.25
N ASN A 28 1.05 -5.11 -17.92
CA ASN A 28 -0.41 -5.21 -17.96
C ASN A 28 -1.05 -5.21 -16.55
N MET A 29 -0.60 -4.28 -15.71
CA MET A 29 -1.07 -4.10 -14.34
C MET A 29 -2.37 -3.28 -14.27
N GLU A 30 -3.09 -3.42 -13.15
CA GLU A 30 -4.29 -2.63 -12.92
C GLU A 30 -3.93 -1.16 -12.63
N PHE A 31 -4.84 -0.23 -12.93
CA PHE A 31 -4.60 1.20 -12.71
C PHE A 31 -4.31 1.52 -11.23
N GLU A 32 -4.97 0.82 -10.31
CA GLU A 32 -4.73 0.95 -8.87
C GLU A 32 -3.31 0.50 -8.44
N ASP A 33 -2.65 -0.36 -9.22
CA ASP A 33 -1.31 -0.84 -8.87
C ASP A 33 -0.27 0.27 -9.09
N PHE A 34 -0.39 1.03 -10.19
CA PHE A 34 0.40 2.26 -10.41
C PHE A 34 0.17 3.30 -9.33
N PHE A 35 -1.08 3.48 -8.89
CA PHE A 35 -1.39 4.36 -7.76
C PHE A 35 -0.63 3.91 -6.51
N THR A 36 -0.63 2.61 -6.22
CA THR A 36 0.04 2.04 -5.04
C THR A 36 1.55 2.28 -5.09
N ILE A 37 2.16 2.01 -6.25
CA ILE A 37 3.61 2.20 -6.47
C ILE A 37 4.01 3.64 -6.15
N ILE A 38 3.39 4.61 -6.83
CA ILE A 38 3.73 6.02 -6.67
C ILE A 38 3.44 6.49 -5.25
N MET A 39 2.31 6.07 -4.66
CA MET A 39 1.99 6.41 -3.27
C MET A 39 3.07 5.91 -2.30
N LEU A 40 3.55 4.68 -2.47
CA LEU A 40 4.57 4.10 -1.61
C LEU A 40 5.95 4.73 -1.83
N GLU A 41 6.29 5.14 -3.05
CA GLU A 41 7.51 5.90 -3.34
C GLU A 41 7.54 7.22 -2.57
N TYR A 42 6.46 8.01 -2.65
CA TYR A 42 6.37 9.24 -1.87
C TYR A 42 6.51 8.97 -0.36
N LEU A 43 5.93 7.87 0.15
CA LEU A 43 6.00 7.51 1.57
C LEU A 43 7.38 7.01 1.99
N GLU A 44 8.10 6.34 1.10
CA GLU A 44 9.48 5.93 1.29
C GLU A 44 10.42 7.15 1.34
N GLU A 45 10.26 8.09 0.41
CA GLU A 45 11.06 9.33 0.34
C GLU A 45 10.91 10.22 1.58
N VAL A 46 9.73 10.24 2.20
CA VAL A 46 9.51 10.97 3.46
C VAL A 46 9.85 10.15 4.72
N GLY A 47 10.36 8.92 4.54
CA GLY A 47 10.76 8.00 5.59
C GLY A 47 9.60 7.46 6.45
N GLU A 48 8.39 7.40 5.88
CA GLU A 48 7.22 6.83 6.56
C GLU A 48 7.09 5.32 6.34
N VAL A 49 7.70 4.82 5.25
CA VAL A 49 7.78 3.40 4.88
C VAL A 49 9.25 3.09 4.55
N GLU A 50 9.68 1.85 4.81
CA GLU A 50 11.03 1.35 4.53
C GLU A 50 10.88 0.06 3.70
N ASP A 51 11.56 0.02 2.54
CA ASP A 51 11.63 -1.12 1.62
C ASP A 51 10.27 -1.81 1.32
N PRO A 52 9.25 -1.08 0.82
CA PRO A 52 7.98 -1.69 0.49
C PRO A 52 8.10 -2.60 -0.73
N ILE A 53 7.58 -3.82 -0.62
CA ILE A 53 7.47 -4.78 -1.72
C ILE A 53 6.09 -4.64 -2.36
N ILE A 54 6.05 -4.33 -3.66
CA ILE A 54 4.83 -4.28 -4.46
C ILE A 54 4.34 -5.70 -4.71
N CYS A 55 3.12 -5.99 -4.29
CA CYS A 55 2.54 -7.33 -4.42
C CYS A 55 1.01 -7.23 -4.58
N PRO A 56 0.52 -6.89 -5.79
CA PRO A 56 -0.90 -6.79 -6.07
C PRO A 56 -1.57 -8.15 -5.99
N PHE A 57 -2.55 -8.27 -5.11
CA PHE A 57 -3.38 -9.46 -5.00
C PHE A 57 -4.83 -9.08 -4.66
N ARG A 58 -5.77 -9.58 -5.46
CA ARG A 58 -7.21 -9.39 -5.27
C ARG A 58 -7.91 -10.74 -5.41
N GLY A 59 -8.52 -11.18 -4.32
CA GLY A 59 -9.30 -12.42 -4.27
C GLY A 59 -10.68 -12.16 -3.68
N TYR A 60 -11.53 -13.19 -3.65
CA TYR A 60 -12.87 -13.06 -3.05
C TYR A 60 -12.77 -12.68 -1.57
N GLY A 61 -13.03 -11.41 -1.25
CA GLY A 61 -12.92 -10.85 0.10
C GLY A 61 -11.48 -10.62 0.60
N LEU A 62 -10.46 -10.67 -0.27
CA LEU A 62 -9.05 -10.51 0.08
C LEU A 62 -8.41 -9.43 -0.79
N GLN A 63 -7.52 -8.63 -0.22
CA GLN A 63 -6.81 -7.60 -0.95
C GLN A 63 -5.47 -7.31 -0.29
N MET A 64 -4.44 -7.18 -1.13
CA MET A 64 -3.11 -6.65 -0.81
C MET A 64 -2.62 -5.89 -2.04
N ASN A 65 -1.89 -4.81 -1.83
CA ASN A 65 -1.25 -4.06 -2.92
C ASN A 65 0.27 -3.99 -2.73
N GLY A 66 0.72 -4.07 -1.48
CA GLY A 66 2.12 -4.26 -1.13
C GLY A 66 2.25 -4.61 0.34
N TYR A 67 3.47 -4.87 0.77
CA TYR A 67 3.79 -5.16 2.17
C TYR A 67 5.24 -4.76 2.49
N SER A 68 5.56 -4.68 3.78
CA SER A 68 6.94 -4.69 4.26
C SER A 68 7.04 -5.59 5.49
N VAL A 69 8.21 -6.18 5.70
CA VAL A 69 8.46 -7.05 6.84
C VAL A 69 9.82 -6.72 7.40
N SER A 70 9.90 -6.45 8.71
CA SER A 70 11.18 -6.26 9.39
C SER A 70 12.05 -7.53 9.30
N GLY A 71 13.38 -7.40 9.33
CA GLY A 71 14.29 -8.56 9.21
C GLY A 71 14.03 -9.72 10.18
N GLU A 72 13.56 -9.43 11.41
CA GLU A 72 13.23 -10.43 12.43
C GLU A 72 11.76 -10.92 12.38
N TYR A 73 10.98 -10.49 11.38
CA TYR A 73 9.55 -10.79 11.22
C TYR A 73 8.64 -10.31 12.37
N GLU A 74 9.13 -9.48 13.28
CA GLU A 74 8.34 -8.95 14.40
C GLU A 74 7.27 -7.94 13.95
N ASN A 75 7.58 -7.17 12.91
CA ASN A 75 6.71 -6.12 12.38
C ASN A 75 6.38 -6.39 10.92
N VAL A 76 5.09 -6.33 10.60
CA VAL A 76 4.56 -6.51 9.24
C VAL A 76 3.66 -5.33 8.89
N ASP A 77 3.95 -4.63 7.80
CA ASP A 77 3.01 -3.71 7.19
C ASP A 77 2.29 -4.38 6.02
N ILE A 78 0.98 -4.12 5.89
CA ILE A 78 0.19 -4.52 4.73
C ILE A 78 -0.46 -3.26 4.16
N TYR A 79 -0.14 -2.95 2.91
CA TYR A 79 -0.69 -1.82 2.18
C TYR A 79 -1.87 -2.28 1.33
N VAL A 80 -2.99 -1.57 1.45
CA VAL A 80 -4.22 -1.88 0.74
C VAL A 80 -4.83 -0.61 0.14
N SER A 81 -5.09 -0.61 -1.15
CA SER A 81 -5.46 0.59 -1.90
C SER A 81 -6.97 0.74 -2.08
N LEU A 82 -7.41 1.99 -2.02
CA LEU A 82 -8.74 2.49 -2.36
C LEU A 82 -8.56 3.58 -3.40
N PHE A 83 -8.44 3.16 -4.65
CA PHE A 83 -8.21 4.08 -5.76
C PHE A 83 -9.53 4.57 -6.38
N SER A 84 -9.59 5.86 -6.67
CA SER A 84 -10.61 6.45 -7.54
C SER A 84 -9.94 6.97 -8.81
N ASP A 85 -10.34 6.46 -9.96
CA ASP A 85 -10.04 7.04 -11.27
C ASP A 85 -10.71 8.43 -11.39
N SER A 86 -9.96 9.46 -10.99
CA SER A 86 -10.39 10.85 -10.91
C SER A 86 -9.20 11.76 -10.65
N GLU A 87 -9.07 12.81 -11.45
CA GLU A 87 -8.07 13.86 -11.23
C GLU A 87 -8.35 14.68 -9.96
N GLU A 88 -9.62 14.94 -9.65
CA GLU A 88 -9.99 15.60 -8.41
C GLU A 88 -10.20 14.58 -7.26
N PRO A 89 -9.69 14.84 -6.05
CA PRO A 89 -9.92 13.98 -4.89
C PRO A 89 -11.41 13.85 -4.54
N LYS A 90 -11.91 12.62 -4.52
CA LYS A 90 -13.27 12.31 -4.09
C LYS A 90 -13.31 12.02 -2.59
N SER A 91 -14.45 12.29 -1.95
CA SER A 91 -14.67 11.85 -0.57
C SER A 91 -14.80 10.33 -0.54
N ILE A 92 -14.01 9.67 0.30
CA ILE A 92 -14.11 8.23 0.56
C ILE A 92 -14.92 8.02 1.83
N SER A 93 -15.89 7.12 1.77
CA SER A 93 -16.76 6.85 2.91
C SER A 93 -16.06 5.98 3.95
N LYS A 94 -16.47 6.10 5.22
CA LYS A 94 -16.01 5.18 6.27
C LYS A 94 -16.33 3.72 5.91
N THR A 95 -17.46 3.46 5.26
CA THR A 95 -17.86 2.11 4.85
C THR A 95 -16.87 1.51 3.86
N ASP A 96 -16.37 2.30 2.91
CA ASP A 96 -15.40 1.84 1.92
C ASP A 96 -14.04 1.55 2.57
N VAL A 97 -13.60 2.43 3.48
CA VAL A 97 -12.40 2.21 4.31
C VAL A 97 -12.53 0.93 5.13
N ASP A 98 -13.63 0.77 5.87
CA ASP A 98 -13.88 -0.41 6.69
C ASP A 98 -13.92 -1.70 5.85
N ALA A 99 -14.50 -1.64 4.64
CA ALA A 99 -14.53 -2.78 3.72
C ALA A 99 -13.12 -3.14 3.23
N CYS A 100 -12.31 -2.15 2.85
CA CYS A 100 -10.93 -2.33 2.42
C CYS A 100 -10.07 -2.95 3.52
N LEU A 101 -10.08 -2.36 4.73
CA LEU A 101 -9.35 -2.87 5.88
C LEU A 101 -9.78 -4.30 6.24
N LYS A 102 -11.08 -4.62 6.14
CA LYS A 102 -11.57 -6.00 6.36
C LYS A 102 -10.97 -6.99 5.38
N ARG A 103 -10.80 -6.64 4.10
CA ARG A 103 -10.15 -7.52 3.10
C ARG A 103 -8.69 -7.79 3.46
N ALA A 104 -7.95 -6.75 3.87
CA ALA A 104 -6.57 -6.89 4.31
C ALA A 104 -6.45 -7.70 5.61
N ILE A 105 -7.39 -7.55 6.56
CA ILE A 105 -7.44 -8.40 7.77
C ILE A 105 -7.66 -9.86 7.39
N GLN A 106 -8.58 -10.16 6.48
CA GLN A 106 -8.82 -11.53 6.03
C GLN A 106 -7.61 -12.09 5.27
N LEU A 107 -6.94 -11.25 4.48
CA LEU A 107 -5.69 -11.62 3.81
C LEU A 107 -4.62 -12.02 4.83
N TYR A 108 -4.33 -11.18 5.84
CA TYR A 108 -3.36 -11.51 6.88
C TYR A 108 -3.70 -12.82 7.59
N ARG A 109 -4.97 -13.01 7.98
CA ARG A 109 -5.44 -14.27 8.58
C ARG A 109 -5.15 -15.48 7.71
N LYS A 110 -5.38 -15.38 6.40
CA LYS A 110 -5.06 -16.49 5.49
C LYS A 110 -3.55 -16.64 5.30
N ALA A 111 -2.79 -15.55 5.23
CA ALA A 111 -1.35 -15.56 5.03
C ALA A 111 -0.63 -16.32 6.16
N ILE A 112 -1.01 -16.10 7.41
CA ILE A 112 -0.43 -16.85 8.54
C ILE A 112 -0.93 -18.30 8.65
N ASN A 113 -1.91 -18.71 7.84
CA ASN A 113 -2.48 -20.06 7.85
C ASN A 113 -2.09 -20.86 6.60
N ASP A 114 -2.79 -20.66 5.49
CA ASP A 114 -2.75 -21.55 4.33
C ASP A 114 -2.78 -20.83 2.97
N LEU A 115 -2.75 -19.49 2.92
CA LEU A 115 -2.85 -18.74 1.67
C LEU A 115 -1.82 -19.17 0.63
N TYR A 116 -0.59 -19.48 1.06
CA TYR A 116 0.50 -19.92 0.19
C TYR A 116 0.17 -21.19 -0.60
N THR A 117 -0.75 -22.03 -0.11
CA THR A 117 -1.17 -23.27 -0.80
C THR A 117 -1.99 -23.02 -2.06
N SER A 118 -2.49 -21.78 -2.24
CA SER A 118 -3.29 -21.39 -3.40
C SER A 118 -2.44 -20.87 -4.57
N PHE A 119 -1.12 -20.83 -4.44
CA PHE A 119 -0.21 -20.23 -5.43
C PHE A 119 0.98 -21.14 -5.74
N GLU A 120 1.50 -21.01 -6.95
CA GLU A 120 2.80 -21.56 -7.34
C GLU A 120 3.94 -20.75 -6.70
N LYS A 121 5.13 -21.36 -6.58
CA LYS A 121 6.25 -20.79 -5.81
C LYS A 121 6.87 -19.54 -6.42
N ASP A 122 6.68 -19.34 -7.72
CA ASP A 122 7.14 -18.20 -8.50
C ASP A 122 6.15 -17.02 -8.47
N ASN A 123 5.01 -17.16 -7.80
CA ASN A 123 4.06 -16.07 -7.59
C ASN A 123 4.46 -15.20 -6.40
N ASP A 124 4.46 -13.87 -6.55
CA ASP A 124 4.83 -12.94 -5.47
C ASP A 124 3.99 -13.12 -4.19
N THR A 125 2.70 -13.45 -4.34
CA THR A 125 1.80 -13.69 -3.20
C THR A 125 2.19 -14.96 -2.43
N TYR A 126 2.79 -15.96 -3.10
CA TYR A 126 3.35 -17.13 -2.43
C TYR A 126 4.48 -16.72 -1.49
N GLY A 127 5.40 -15.86 -1.95
CA GLY A 127 6.53 -15.38 -1.16
C GLY A 127 6.08 -14.74 0.15
N PHE A 128 5.14 -13.78 0.05
CA PHE A 128 4.50 -13.15 1.21
C PHE A 128 3.86 -14.18 2.14
N ALA A 129 2.93 -14.98 1.63
CA ALA A 129 2.15 -15.89 2.47
C ALA A 129 3.01 -16.99 3.11
N SER A 130 3.97 -17.54 2.37
CA SER A 130 4.88 -18.57 2.89
C SER A 130 5.79 -18.01 3.98
N ALA A 131 6.28 -16.77 3.83
CA ALA A 131 7.14 -16.14 4.82
C ALA A 131 6.39 -15.83 6.12
N LEU A 132 5.16 -15.29 6.02
CA LEU A 132 4.31 -15.02 7.17
C LEU A 132 3.90 -16.31 7.89
N ASN A 133 3.48 -17.35 7.17
CA ASN A 133 3.09 -18.63 7.79
C ASN A 133 4.26 -19.27 8.57
N LYS A 134 5.46 -19.26 7.97
CA LYS A 134 6.67 -19.82 8.58
C LYS A 134 7.07 -19.09 9.86
N ASN A 135 6.94 -17.76 9.89
CA ASN A 135 7.38 -16.92 11.00
C ASN A 135 6.23 -16.40 11.88
N ARG A 136 5.01 -16.93 11.75
CA ARG A 136 3.81 -16.41 12.42
C ARG A 136 3.94 -16.23 13.94
N SER A 137 4.74 -17.06 14.60
CA SER A 137 4.98 -16.98 16.05
C SER A 137 5.89 -15.83 16.46
N SER A 138 6.69 -15.29 15.52
CA SER A 138 7.57 -14.16 15.75
C SER A 138 6.87 -12.82 15.51
N ILE A 139 5.77 -12.81 14.76
CA ILE A 139 5.01 -11.60 14.43
C ILE A 139 4.36 -11.05 15.71
N GLN A 140 4.75 -9.84 16.09
CA GLN A 140 4.22 -9.15 17.27
C GLN A 140 3.28 -8.02 16.87
N ASN A 141 3.62 -7.28 15.82
CA ASN A 141 2.86 -6.12 15.35
C ASN A 141 2.54 -6.25 13.86
N VAL A 142 1.29 -5.96 13.52
CA VAL A 142 0.83 -5.84 12.15
C VAL A 142 0.19 -4.48 11.99
N ARG A 143 0.59 -3.73 10.97
CA ARG A 143 -0.04 -2.44 10.64
C ARG A 143 -0.67 -2.55 9.26
N ILE A 144 -1.99 -2.44 9.22
CA ILE A 144 -2.73 -2.39 7.97
C ILE A 144 -2.94 -0.93 7.59
N VAL A 145 -2.41 -0.56 6.43
CA VAL A 145 -2.36 0.81 5.94
C VAL A 145 -3.26 0.94 4.71
N ALA A 146 -4.37 1.66 4.85
CA ALA A 146 -5.22 2.00 3.71
C ALA A 146 -4.63 3.20 2.94
N LEU A 147 -4.38 3.03 1.65
CA LEU A 147 -3.90 4.08 0.75
C LEU A 147 -5.05 4.59 -0.11
N THR A 148 -5.21 5.91 -0.26
CA THR A 148 -6.20 6.46 -1.18
C THR A 148 -5.77 7.80 -1.78
N ASN A 149 -6.11 8.02 -3.05
CA ASN A 149 -6.03 9.34 -3.70
C ASN A 149 -7.26 10.23 -3.42
N GLY A 150 -8.22 9.75 -2.61
CA GLY A 150 -9.36 10.51 -2.15
C GLY A 150 -9.11 11.24 -0.83
N LEU A 151 -10.19 11.76 -0.24
CA LEU A 151 -10.20 12.45 1.04
C LEU A 151 -11.00 11.65 2.07
N VAL A 152 -10.42 11.44 3.24
CA VAL A 152 -11.03 10.65 4.30
C VAL A 152 -11.23 11.53 5.53
N LYS A 153 -12.46 11.57 6.05
CA LYS A 153 -12.71 12.20 7.36
C LYS A 153 -12.00 11.39 8.45
N PRO A 154 -11.53 12.01 9.56
CA PRO A 154 -10.88 11.28 10.64
C PRO A 154 -11.72 10.09 11.13
N ILE A 155 -11.10 8.90 11.15
CA ILE A 155 -11.69 7.66 11.66
C ILE A 155 -10.86 7.21 12.86
N SER A 156 -11.52 6.91 13.97
CA SER A 156 -10.89 6.26 15.12
C SER A 156 -10.94 4.75 14.91
N PHE A 157 -9.78 4.13 14.92
CA PHE A 157 -9.62 2.68 14.87
C PHE A 157 -9.37 2.12 16.26
N LYS A 158 -9.80 0.88 16.46
CA LYS A 158 -9.41 0.07 17.62
C LYS A 158 -8.48 -1.01 17.12
N ASN A 159 -7.33 -1.15 17.78
CA ASN A 159 -6.44 -2.26 17.52
C ASN A 159 -7.15 -3.56 17.88
N ILE A 160 -6.84 -4.61 17.15
CA ILE A 160 -7.34 -5.96 17.38
C ILE A 160 -6.16 -6.91 17.62
N SER A 161 -6.41 -8.11 18.12
CA SER A 161 -5.38 -9.14 18.22
C SER A 161 -5.73 -10.32 17.34
N ILE A 162 -4.74 -10.87 16.64
CA ILE A 162 -4.85 -12.05 15.77
C ILE A 162 -3.65 -12.94 16.05
N GLU A 163 -3.88 -14.16 16.56
CA GLU A 163 -2.82 -15.14 16.86
C GLU A 163 -1.66 -14.59 17.72
N GLY A 164 -1.97 -13.68 18.66
CA GLY A 164 -0.98 -13.08 19.56
C GLY A 164 -0.36 -11.77 19.04
N ALA A 165 -0.46 -11.47 17.75
CA ALA A 165 -0.01 -10.20 17.18
C ALA A 165 -1.04 -9.08 17.43
N GLU A 166 -0.57 -7.87 17.75
CA GLU A 166 -1.37 -6.66 17.76
C GLU A 166 -1.51 -6.12 16.34
N VAL A 167 -2.76 -5.94 15.88
CA VAL A 167 -3.07 -5.40 14.56
C VAL A 167 -3.61 -3.97 14.71
N SER A 168 -2.87 -3.02 14.15
CA SER A 168 -3.20 -1.60 14.13
C SER A 168 -3.57 -1.15 12.71
N PHE A 169 -4.20 0.03 12.62
CA PHE A 169 -4.73 0.57 11.37
C PHE A 169 -4.31 2.01 11.17
N SER A 170 -3.99 2.35 9.92
CA SER A 170 -3.77 3.74 9.52
C SER A 170 -4.30 4.02 8.12
N ILE A 171 -4.49 5.30 7.82
CA ILE A 171 -4.92 5.76 6.50
C ILE A 171 -3.93 6.81 6.00
N TRP A 172 -3.53 6.66 4.75
CA TRP A 172 -2.86 7.68 3.97
C TRP A 172 -3.77 8.13 2.84
N ASP A 173 -4.37 9.31 3.05
CA ASP A 173 -5.15 10.01 2.03
C ASP A 173 -4.29 11.09 1.36
N ILE A 174 -4.79 11.65 0.25
CA ILE A 174 -4.00 12.60 -0.55
C ILE A 174 -3.68 13.90 0.21
N ASP A 175 -4.54 14.33 1.14
CA ASP A 175 -4.30 15.54 1.95
C ASP A 175 -3.23 15.27 3.03
N ARG A 176 -3.21 14.09 3.64
CA ARG A 176 -2.12 13.69 4.54
C ARG A 176 -0.79 13.61 3.80
N LEU A 177 -0.76 13.03 2.60
CA LEU A 177 0.43 12.99 1.76
C LEU A 177 0.94 14.40 1.45
N HIS A 178 0.07 15.26 0.92
CA HIS A 178 0.37 16.64 0.60
C HIS A 178 0.95 17.43 1.79
N ARG A 179 0.38 17.26 3.00
CA ARG A 179 0.91 17.88 4.21
C ARG A 179 2.32 17.37 4.55
N CYS A 180 2.56 16.07 4.40
CA CYS A 180 3.85 15.47 4.70
C CYS A 180 4.94 15.99 3.76
N VAL A 181 4.68 15.93 2.45
CA VAL A 181 5.59 16.43 1.40
C VAL A 181 5.92 17.91 1.62
N ASN A 182 4.89 18.76 1.82
CA ASN A 182 5.08 20.20 2.01
C ASN A 182 5.71 20.60 3.34
N SER A 183 5.71 19.73 4.35
CA SER A 183 6.34 20.03 5.65
C SER A 183 7.87 20.07 5.58
N GLY A 184 8.46 19.89 4.39
CA GLY A 184 9.88 20.09 4.12
C GLY A 184 10.71 18.81 4.15
N LYS A 185 10.08 17.63 4.13
CA LYS A 185 10.76 16.34 4.02
C LYS A 185 11.21 16.01 2.59
N MET A 186 10.54 16.54 1.57
CA MET A 186 10.97 16.44 0.17
C MET A 186 11.34 17.82 -0.34
N ARG A 187 12.64 18.07 -0.54
CA ARG A 187 13.13 19.34 -1.09
C ARG A 187 13.50 19.29 -2.57
N GLU A 188 13.36 18.15 -3.24
CA GLU A 188 13.67 18.05 -4.67
C GLU A 188 12.51 17.38 -5.40
N THR A 189 12.21 17.89 -6.59
CA THR A 189 11.19 17.40 -7.50
C THR A 189 11.52 15.95 -7.85
N VAL A 190 10.63 15.01 -7.55
CA VAL A 190 10.81 13.60 -7.90
C VAL A 190 10.73 13.47 -9.42
N GLU A 191 11.86 13.18 -10.06
CA GLU A 191 11.85 12.43 -11.32
C GLU A 191 11.66 10.96 -10.94
N ILE A 192 10.44 10.44 -11.11
CA ILE A 192 10.12 9.04 -10.85
C ILE A 192 10.69 8.21 -12.00
N ASP A 193 11.74 7.42 -11.73
CA ASP A 193 12.28 6.47 -12.70
C ASP A 193 11.54 5.12 -12.56
N PHE A 194 10.58 4.91 -13.47
CA PHE A 194 9.75 3.71 -13.50
C PHE A 194 10.51 2.44 -13.94
N VAL A 195 11.76 2.55 -14.41
CA VAL A 195 12.49 1.43 -15.02
C VAL A 195 13.18 0.54 -13.99
N GLU A 196 13.61 1.08 -12.83
CA GLU A 196 14.48 0.34 -11.90
C GLU A 196 13.75 -0.67 -10.98
N LYS A 197 12.49 -0.45 -10.60
CA LYS A 197 11.82 -1.24 -9.53
C LYS A 197 11.24 -2.60 -9.96
N PHE A 198 11.17 -2.91 -11.26
CA PHE A 198 10.67 -4.21 -11.75
C PHE A 198 11.75 -5.29 -11.93
N ASN A 199 12.99 -5.02 -11.49
CA ASN A 199 14.14 -5.89 -11.73
C ASN A 199 14.46 -6.90 -10.60
N THR A 200 13.49 -7.28 -9.77
CA THR A 200 13.66 -8.48 -8.93
C THR A 200 13.32 -9.73 -9.73
N THR A 201 14.11 -10.01 -10.76
CA THR A 201 14.33 -11.40 -11.16
C THR A 201 15.01 -12.09 -10.00
N ILE A 202 14.32 -13.04 -9.37
CA ILE A 202 14.99 -14.02 -8.52
C ILE A 202 15.97 -14.77 -9.41
N GLU A 203 17.27 -14.54 -9.19
CA GLU A 203 18.32 -15.39 -9.73
C GLU A 203 18.08 -16.82 -9.23
N CYS A 204 17.65 -17.69 -10.14
CA CYS A 204 17.61 -19.12 -9.88
C CYS A 204 19.04 -19.67 -9.96
N ASN A 205 19.59 -20.08 -8.82
CA ASN A 205 20.69 -21.04 -8.72
C ASN A 205 20.28 -22.22 -7.84
#